data_AF-A0A934BG04-F1
#
_entry.id   AF-A0A934BG04-F1
#
_cell.length_a   1.000
_cell.length_b   1.000
_cell.length_c   1.000
_cell.angle_alpha   90.00
_cell.angle_beta   90.00
_cell.angle_gamma   90.00
#
_symmetry.space_group_name_H-M   'P 1'
#
loop_
_entity.id
_entity.type
_entity.pdbx_description
1 polymer ?
#
loop_
_entity_poly.entity_id
_entity_poly.type
_entity_poly.pdbx_seq_one_letter_code
_entity_poly.pdbx_strand_id
1 'polypeptide(L)'
;MSKLLISVLVVYTLVLSKDIAFAQQSNDTEDRGTIEAVASVDKDEVTIGDKIKLAIRVKYKDDISVQFPEVGKQIGVFAIKEAGIAGTPKREKDGYSVVERDYLLNSYEIGRHAIPSLKIKYKGSRGDGEVAANEVIIDIKGVIKEGEMS
;
A
#
# COMPACT_ATOMS: atom_id res chain seq x y z
N MET A 1 -50.12 -54.31 6.36
CA MET A 1 -49.24 -54.03 7.53
C MET A 1 -47.88 -53.60 6.99
N SER A 2 -47.33 -52.50 7.53
CA SER A 2 -46.00 -51.89 7.30
C SER A 2 -45.60 -51.57 5.85
N LYS A 3 -45.48 -50.33 5.35
CA LYS A 3 -44.76 -49.12 5.81
C LYS A 3 -43.30 -49.34 6.22
N LEU A 4 -42.46 -48.52 5.58
CA LEU A 4 -41.18 -47.95 5.98
C LEU A 4 -39.88 -48.54 5.40
N LEU A 5 -39.02 -47.60 4.98
CA LEU A 5 -37.68 -47.71 4.41
C LEU A 5 -37.68 -48.22 2.95
N ILE A 6 -37.35 -47.46 1.92
CA ILE A 6 -36.19 -46.58 1.74
C ILE A 6 -36.60 -45.40 0.85
N SER A 7 -37.10 -44.34 1.44
CA SER A 7 -37.18 -43.01 0.84
C SER A 7 -35.85 -42.28 1.04
N VAL A 8 -34.77 -42.85 0.50
CA VAL A 8 -33.43 -42.21 0.45
C VAL A 8 -32.86 -42.41 -0.97
N LEU A 9 -33.67 -42.10 -1.99
CA LEU A 9 -33.23 -42.14 -3.38
C LEU A 9 -33.27 -40.75 -4.05
N VAL A 10 -33.71 -39.70 -3.34
CA VAL A 10 -33.95 -38.36 -3.93
C VAL A 10 -33.02 -37.27 -3.35
N VAL A 11 -32.09 -37.63 -2.46
CA VAL A 11 -31.14 -36.66 -1.84
C VAL A 11 -29.68 -36.98 -2.20
N TYR A 12 -29.44 -37.72 -3.29
CA TYR A 12 -28.08 -38.02 -3.78
C TYR A 12 -27.73 -37.30 -5.10
N THR A 13 -28.52 -36.30 -5.52
CA THR A 13 -28.24 -35.50 -6.72
C THR A 13 -27.81 -34.07 -6.42
N LEU A 14 -27.68 -33.70 -5.14
CA LEU A 14 -27.14 -32.42 -4.73
C LEU A 14 -25.67 -32.58 -4.35
N VAL A 15 -24.83 -31.71 -4.92
CA VAL A 15 -23.40 -31.51 -4.64
C VAL A 15 -22.43 -32.35 -5.49
N LEU A 16 -22.56 -32.26 -6.82
CA LEU A 16 -21.43 -32.45 -7.74
C LEU A 16 -21.25 -31.19 -8.62
N SER A 17 -20.83 -30.11 -7.97
CA SER A 17 -20.23 -28.93 -8.62
C SER A 17 -19.16 -28.37 -7.68
N LYS A 18 -18.22 -29.23 -7.28
CA LYS A 18 -16.91 -28.81 -6.81
C LYS A 18 -16.06 -28.69 -8.06
N ASP A 19 -15.97 -27.50 -8.64
CA ASP A 19 -14.91 -27.07 -9.56
C ASP A 19 -15.29 -25.66 -10.05
N ILE A 20 -14.89 -24.62 -9.30
CA ILE A 20 -13.98 -23.54 -9.73
C ILE A 20 -13.58 -22.85 -8.41
N ALA A 21 -12.65 -23.47 -7.68
CA ALA A 21 -11.86 -22.71 -6.73
C ALA A 21 -10.96 -21.81 -7.57
N PHE A 22 -11.19 -20.49 -7.53
CA PHE A 22 -10.21 -19.52 -7.96
C PHE A 22 -8.99 -19.65 -7.05
N ALA A 23 -8.08 -20.55 -7.41
CA ALA A 23 -6.73 -20.57 -6.89
C ALA A 23 -5.96 -19.45 -7.59
N GLN A 24 -6.10 -18.22 -7.09
CA GLN A 24 -5.13 -17.18 -7.41
C GLN A 24 -3.88 -17.50 -6.59
N GLN A 25 -3.03 -18.35 -7.16
CA GLN A 25 -1.74 -18.73 -6.62
C GLN A 25 -0.80 -17.53 -6.71
N SER A 26 -0.85 -16.63 -5.72
CA SER A 26 0.24 -15.69 -5.47
C SER A 26 1.37 -16.46 -4.79
N ASN A 27 2.28 -17.04 -5.59
CA ASN A 27 3.56 -17.56 -5.10
C ASN A 27 4.50 -16.40 -4.73
N ASP A 28 4.12 -15.58 -3.74
CA ASP A 28 5.00 -14.58 -3.12
C ASP A 28 5.07 -14.85 -1.62
N THR A 29 5.56 -16.03 -1.29
CA THR A 29 6.00 -16.37 0.06
C THR A 29 7.31 -17.09 -0.05
N GLU A 30 8.41 -16.36 -0.22
CA GLU A 30 9.69 -16.62 0.46
C GLU A 30 10.41 -15.27 0.66
N ASP A 31 10.68 -14.92 1.93
CA ASP A 31 11.47 -13.77 2.40
C ASP A 31 10.79 -12.40 2.67
N ARG A 32 9.61 -12.41 3.29
CA ARG A 32 9.00 -11.20 3.89
C ARG A 32 9.71 -10.69 5.17
N GLY A 33 10.85 -11.27 5.55
CA GLY A 33 11.60 -10.90 6.77
C GLY A 33 12.81 -10.00 6.53
N THR A 34 13.17 -9.80 5.25
CA THR A 34 14.42 -9.12 4.87
C THR A 34 14.21 -7.69 4.38
N ILE A 35 13.02 -7.34 3.89
CA ILE A 35 12.72 -5.99 3.41
C ILE A 35 11.31 -5.56 3.82
N GLU A 36 11.18 -4.31 4.25
CA GLU A 36 9.93 -3.65 4.65
C GLU A 36 9.89 -2.24 4.06
N ALA A 37 8.74 -1.82 3.58
CA ALA A 37 8.49 -0.43 3.15
C ALA A 37 7.31 0.15 3.92
N VAL A 38 7.48 1.38 4.41
CA VAL A 38 6.46 2.11 5.18
C VAL A 38 6.32 3.52 4.60
N ALA A 39 5.09 3.93 4.38
CA ALA A 39 4.72 5.29 4.00
C ALA A 39 4.17 6.03 5.22
N SER A 40 4.65 7.24 5.45
CA SER A 40 4.19 8.12 6.53
C SER A 40 4.03 9.56 6.05
N VAL A 41 3.15 10.31 6.71
CA VAL A 41 2.90 11.71 6.42
C VAL A 41 3.17 12.56 7.65
N ASP A 42 3.48 13.83 7.46
CA ASP A 42 3.66 14.77 8.56
C ASP A 42 2.35 15.12 9.27
N LYS A 43 1.22 15.06 8.54
CA LYS A 43 -0.13 15.36 9.04
C LYS A 43 -1.17 14.47 8.35
N ASP A 44 -2.14 13.99 9.12
CA ASP A 44 -3.30 13.23 8.65
C ASP A 44 -4.53 14.12 8.40
N GLU A 45 -4.51 15.38 8.85
CA GLU A 45 -5.50 16.41 8.54
C GLU A 45 -4.81 17.68 8.03
N VAL A 46 -5.28 18.21 6.89
CA VAL A 46 -4.76 19.44 6.26
C VAL A 46 -5.90 20.25 5.64
N THR A 47 -5.65 21.51 5.28
CA THR A 47 -6.61 22.31 4.49
C THR A 47 -6.30 22.21 3.00
N ILE A 48 -7.31 22.47 2.16
CA ILE A 48 -7.14 22.49 0.70
C ILE A 48 -5.99 23.42 0.29
N GLY A 49 -5.10 22.92 -0.56
CA GLY A 49 -3.91 23.65 -1.02
C GLY A 49 -2.70 23.60 -0.08
N ASP A 50 -2.84 23.07 1.13
CA ASP A 50 -1.70 22.84 2.02
C ASP A 50 -0.72 21.82 1.42
N LYS A 51 0.54 21.96 1.86
CA LYS A 51 1.59 21.02 1.56
C LYS A 51 1.53 19.84 2.53
N ILE A 52 1.64 18.64 1.97
CA ILE A 52 1.71 17.37 2.70
C ILE A 52 3.09 16.78 2.42
N LYS A 53 3.85 16.44 3.46
CA LYS A 53 5.13 15.76 3.31
C LYS A 53 4.92 14.26 3.46
N LEU A 54 5.04 13.52 2.37
CA LEU A 54 5.02 12.05 2.35
C LEU A 54 6.47 11.53 2.39
N ALA A 55 6.78 10.67 3.35
CA ALA A 55 8.04 9.93 3.42
C ALA A 55 7.79 8.45 3.14
N ILE A 56 8.56 7.86 2.21
CA ILE A 56 8.61 6.41 2.02
C ILE A 56 9.94 5.92 2.58
N ARG A 57 9.88 5.16 3.66
CA ARG A 57 11.02 4.55 4.32
C ARG A 57 11.09 3.07 3.97
N VAL A 58 12.24 2.62 3.51
CA VAL A 58 12.52 1.21 3.20
C VAL A 58 13.60 0.73 4.15
N LYS A 59 13.28 -0.30 4.94
CA LYS A 59 14.19 -0.97 5.87
C LYS A 59 14.50 -2.35 5.33
N TYR A 60 15.77 -2.70 5.24
CA TYR A 60 16.17 -3.97 4.66
C TYR A 60 17.45 -4.56 5.24
N LYS A 61 17.59 -5.87 5.14
CA LYS A 61 18.80 -6.64 5.39
C LYS A 61 19.45 -7.04 4.07
N ASP A 62 20.70 -7.50 4.17
CA ASP A 62 21.55 -7.91 3.06
C ASP A 62 21.97 -6.81 2.08
N ASP A 63 22.82 -7.20 1.14
CA ASP A 63 23.29 -6.34 0.06
C ASP A 63 22.24 -6.33 -1.07
N ILE A 64 21.19 -5.53 -0.87
CA ILE A 64 20.17 -5.27 -1.87
C ILE A 64 20.15 -3.79 -2.28
N SER A 65 19.86 -3.55 -3.56
CA SER A 65 19.70 -2.24 -4.16
C SER A 65 18.20 -1.90 -4.26
N VAL A 66 17.80 -0.84 -3.56
CA VAL A 66 16.40 -0.37 -3.53
C VAL A 66 16.17 0.64 -4.66
N GLN A 67 15.05 0.48 -5.36
CA GLN A 67 14.59 1.35 -6.44
C GLN A 67 13.18 1.86 -6.13
N PHE A 68 13.10 3.12 -5.72
CA PHE A 68 11.82 3.80 -5.52
C PHE A 68 11.09 3.96 -6.87
N PRO A 69 9.75 3.86 -6.87
CA PRO A 69 8.99 3.98 -8.10
C PRO A 69 9.18 5.37 -8.73
N GLU A 70 9.19 5.40 -10.07
CA GLU A 70 9.02 6.64 -10.81
C GLU A 70 7.55 7.05 -10.70
N VAL A 71 7.30 8.07 -9.91
CA VAL A 71 5.99 8.67 -9.77
C VAL A 71 5.84 9.77 -10.82
N GLY A 72 4.68 9.84 -11.46
CA GLY A 72 4.37 10.87 -12.45
C GLY A 72 4.13 12.24 -11.79
N LYS A 73 3.19 13.02 -12.33
CA LYS A 73 2.81 14.31 -11.72
C LYS A 73 1.86 14.18 -10.52
N GLN A 74 1.40 12.96 -10.21
CA GLN A 74 0.39 12.70 -9.19
C GLN A 74 0.58 11.31 -8.55
N ILE A 75 0.10 11.17 -7.31
CA ILE A 75 -0.05 9.91 -6.57
C ILE A 75 -1.51 9.88 -6.09
N GLY A 76 -2.34 9.01 -6.66
CA GLY A 76 -3.79 9.06 -6.41
C GLY A 76 -4.37 10.42 -6.83
N VAL A 77 -5.10 11.07 -5.93
CA VAL A 77 -5.66 12.43 -6.10
C VAL A 77 -4.65 13.55 -5.78
N PHE A 78 -3.48 13.21 -5.25
CA PHE A 78 -2.51 14.20 -4.77
C PHE A 78 -1.54 14.59 -5.89
N ALA A 79 -1.39 15.88 -6.15
CA ALA A 79 -0.40 16.35 -7.12
C ALA A 79 0.98 16.42 -6.46
N ILE A 80 2.01 15.96 -7.18
CA ILE A 80 3.39 16.02 -6.71
C ILE A 80 3.97 17.38 -7.08
N LYS A 81 4.34 18.16 -6.07
CA LYS A 81 5.04 19.43 -6.23
C LYS A 81 6.54 19.24 -6.34
N GLU A 82 7.07 18.31 -5.57
CA GLU A 82 8.50 18.02 -5.55
C GLU A 82 8.71 16.55 -5.19
N ALA A 83 9.63 15.90 -5.89
CA ALA A 83 10.10 14.56 -5.55
C ALA A 83 11.54 14.66 -5.06
N GLY A 84 11.77 14.30 -3.81
CA GLY A 84 13.09 14.28 -3.22
C GLY A 84 13.99 13.24 -3.88
N ILE A 85 15.30 13.48 -3.77
CA ILE A 85 16.29 12.45 -4.11
C ILE A 85 16.28 11.43 -2.97
N ALA A 86 16.35 10.14 -3.31
CA ALA A 86 16.49 9.10 -2.30
C ALA A 86 17.77 9.35 -1.49
N GLY A 87 17.67 9.31 -0.16
CA GLY A 87 18.82 9.50 0.71
C GLY A 87 19.86 8.40 0.53
N THR A 88 21.05 8.60 1.08
CA THR A 88 22.05 7.52 1.18
C THR A 88 21.57 6.49 2.21
N PRO A 89 21.64 5.18 1.90
CA PRO A 89 21.32 4.14 2.87
C PRO A 89 22.15 4.30 4.15
N LYS A 90 21.50 4.27 5.31
CA LYS A 90 22.12 4.33 6.63
C LYS A 90 22.02 2.98 7.32
N ARG A 91 23.13 2.46 7.83
CA ARG A 91 23.14 1.20 8.57
C ARG A 91 22.77 1.42 10.04
N GLU A 92 21.75 0.72 10.50
CA GLU A 92 21.28 0.70 11.88
C GLU A 92 22.02 -0.36 12.72
N LYS A 93 21.95 -0.23 14.06
CA LYS A 93 22.67 -1.11 15.00
C LYS A 93 22.17 -2.56 15.00
N ASP A 94 20.95 -2.79 14.54
CA ASP A 94 20.31 -4.10 14.42
C ASP A 94 20.69 -4.84 13.12
N GLY A 95 21.61 -4.26 12.33
CA GLY A 95 22.10 -4.85 11.09
C GLY A 95 21.21 -4.61 9.87
N TYR A 96 20.17 -3.78 9.99
CA TYR A 96 19.41 -3.31 8.84
C TYR A 96 20.02 -2.05 8.24
N SER A 97 19.78 -1.85 6.95
CA SER A 97 19.97 -0.59 6.25
C SER A 97 18.63 0.09 6.07
N VAL A 98 18.60 1.41 6.16
CA VAL A 98 17.41 2.23 5.97
C VAL A 98 17.69 3.28 4.92
N VAL A 99 16.79 3.39 3.95
CA VAL A 99 16.77 4.44 2.94
C VAL A 99 15.39 5.09 2.91
N GLU A 100 15.35 6.38 2.64
CA GLU A 100 14.11 7.16 2.62
C GLU A 100 14.05 8.03 1.37
N ARG A 101 12.83 8.22 0.85
CA ARG A 101 12.54 9.21 -0.17
C ARG A 101 11.31 10.03 0.21
N ASP A 102 11.47 11.34 0.17
CA ASP A 102 10.43 12.31 0.47
C ASP A 102 9.71 12.77 -0.81
N TYR A 103 8.42 13.08 -0.69
CA TYR A 103 7.61 13.73 -1.70
C TYR A 103 6.83 14.88 -1.06
N LEU A 104 6.78 16.01 -1.76
CA LEU A 104 5.93 17.13 -1.39
C LEU A 104 4.66 17.08 -2.23
N LEU A 105 3.55 16.81 -1.56
CA LEU A 105 2.25 16.64 -2.17
C LEU A 105 1.35 17.84 -1.87
N ASN A 106 0.33 18.02 -2.67
CA ASN A 106 -0.83 18.82 -2.32
C ASN A 106 -2.11 18.22 -2.91
N SER A 107 -3.26 18.70 -2.44
CA SER A 107 -4.56 18.32 -3.00
C SER A 107 -5.46 19.53 -3.15
N TYR A 108 -6.35 19.44 -4.13
CA TYR A 108 -7.40 20.41 -4.44
C TYR A 108 -8.80 19.82 -4.22
N GLU A 109 -8.88 18.60 -3.68
CA GLU A 109 -10.12 17.91 -3.39
C GLU A 109 -10.33 17.83 -1.88
N ILE A 110 -11.48 18.32 -1.40
CA ILE A 110 -11.89 18.23 0.00
C ILE A 110 -12.36 16.80 0.28
N GLY A 111 -12.24 16.36 1.53
CA GLY A 111 -12.74 15.08 2.02
C GLY A 111 -11.63 14.12 2.40
N ARG A 112 -12.01 12.86 2.62
CA ARG A 112 -11.10 11.80 3.06
C ARG A 112 -10.55 11.06 1.86
N HIS A 113 -9.23 11.12 1.67
CA HIS A 113 -8.55 10.60 0.50
C HIS A 113 -7.38 9.68 0.90
N ALA A 114 -7.12 8.67 0.07
CA ALA A 114 -6.05 7.72 0.27
C ALA A 114 -4.86 8.03 -0.64
N ILE A 115 -3.67 8.09 -0.05
CA ILE A 115 -2.41 7.93 -0.78
C ILE A 115 -2.25 6.43 -1.02
N PRO A 116 -2.40 5.95 -2.28
CA PRO A 116 -2.37 4.53 -2.58
C PRO A 116 -1.06 3.86 -2.18
N SER A 117 -1.13 2.55 -1.94
CA SER A 117 0.06 1.72 -1.72
C SER A 117 1.04 1.82 -2.89
N LEU A 118 2.29 2.15 -2.59
CA LEU A 118 3.36 2.29 -3.57
C LEU A 118 4.25 1.05 -3.54
N LYS A 119 4.57 0.51 -4.73
CA LYS A 119 5.46 -0.64 -4.87
C LYS A 119 6.90 -0.18 -5.05
N ILE A 120 7.78 -0.65 -4.19
CA ILE A 120 9.22 -0.40 -4.22
C ILE A 120 9.88 -1.64 -4.78
N LYS A 121 10.69 -1.47 -5.83
CA LYS A 121 11.46 -2.56 -6.41
C LYS A 121 12.78 -2.73 -5.66
N TYR A 122 13.28 -3.95 -5.60
CA TYR A 122 14.62 -4.22 -5.10
C TYR A 122 15.33 -5.25 -5.97
N LYS A 123 16.66 -5.19 -5.96
CA LYS A 123 17.55 -6.17 -6.61
C LYS A 123 18.57 -6.68 -5.61
N GLY A 124 18.77 -7.99 -5.56
CA GLY A 124 19.71 -8.62 -4.63
C GLY A 124 20.34 -9.88 -5.22
N SER A 125 21.40 -10.36 -4.57
CA SER A 125 22.09 -11.61 -4.97
C SER A 125 21.18 -12.85 -4.92
N ARG A 126 20.10 -12.80 -4.11
CA ARG A 126 19.12 -13.87 -3.96
C ARG A 126 17.89 -13.72 -4.86
N GLY A 127 17.82 -12.65 -5.64
CA GLY A 127 16.71 -12.37 -6.56
C GLY A 127 16.24 -10.92 -6.51
N ASP A 128 15.41 -10.58 -7.49
CA ASP A 128 14.73 -9.30 -7.61
C ASP A 128 13.28 -9.44 -7.12
N GLY A 129 12.67 -8.35 -6.64
CA GLY A 129 11.29 -8.39 -6.19
C GLY A 129 10.68 -7.01 -5.91
N GLU A 130 9.48 -7.03 -5.33
CA GLU A 130 8.73 -5.83 -4.96
C GLU A 130 8.24 -5.92 -3.52
N VAL A 131 8.30 -4.80 -2.80
CA VAL A 131 7.65 -4.62 -1.49
C VAL A 131 6.65 -3.47 -1.59
N ALA A 132 5.45 -3.67 -1.05
CA ALA A 132 4.41 -2.65 -1.04
C ALA A 132 4.49 -1.85 0.27
N ALA A 133 4.48 -0.53 0.18
CA ALA A 133 4.26 0.33 1.34
C ALA A 133 2.77 0.33 1.74
N ASN A 134 2.47 0.71 2.98
CA ASN A 134 1.10 0.90 3.43
C ASN A 134 0.40 2.05 2.69
N GLU A 135 -0.93 1.98 2.63
CA GLU A 135 -1.77 3.12 2.29
C GLU A 135 -1.76 4.14 3.43
N VAL A 136 -1.92 5.42 3.10
CA VAL A 136 -2.03 6.51 4.09
C VAL A 136 -3.29 7.31 3.82
N ILE A 137 -4.12 7.51 4.84
CA ILE A 137 -5.36 8.27 4.73
C ILE A 137 -5.13 9.71 5.21
N ILE A 138 -5.61 10.68 4.43
CA ILE A 138 -5.57 12.11 4.78
C ILE A 138 -6.97 12.72 4.68
N ASP A 139 -7.34 13.52 5.66
CA ASP A 139 -8.56 14.33 5.68
C ASP A 139 -8.25 15.77 5.24
N ILE A 140 -8.85 16.20 4.14
CA ILE A 140 -8.63 17.53 3.56
C ILE A 140 -9.84 18.39 3.85
N LYS A 141 -9.65 19.43 4.66
CA LYS A 141 -10.68 20.40 5.04
C LYS A 141 -10.78 21.54 4.05
N GLY A 142 -12.01 22.02 3.85
CA GLY A 142 -12.24 23.31 3.18
C GLY A 142 -11.81 24.48 4.07
N VAL A 143 -11.48 25.62 3.46
CA VAL A 143 -11.29 26.87 4.17
C VAL A 143 -12.62 27.63 4.16
N ILE A 144 -13.22 27.86 5.32
CA ILE A 144 -14.35 28.79 5.47
C ILE A 144 -13.76 30.12 5.90
N LYS A 145 -13.93 31.18 5.10
CA LYS A 145 -13.56 32.53 5.52
C LYS A 145 -14.69 33.11 6.36
N GLU A 146 -14.35 33.55 7.57
CA GLU A 146 -15.28 34.24 8.47
C GLU A 146 -15.69 35.58 7.82
N GLY A 147 -16.93 35.63 7.31
CA GLY A 147 -17.47 36.78 6.57
C GLY A 147 -18.44 36.43 5.43
N GLU A 148 -18.56 35.16 5.03
CA GLU A 148 -19.49 34.72 3.96
C GLU A 148 -20.81 34.13 4.48
N MET A 149 -21.04 34.15 5.79
CA MET A 149 -22.36 33.89 6.36
C MET A 149 -23.02 35.23 6.69
N SER A 150 -23.60 35.86 5.67
CA SER A 150 -24.54 36.98 5.86
C SER A 150 -25.93 36.60 5.38
#